data_AF-A0A428YJ88-F1
#
_entry.id   AF-A0A428YJ88-F1
#
_cell.length_a   1.000
_cell.length_b   1.000
_cell.length_c   1.000
_cell.angle_alpha   90.00
_cell.angle_beta   90.00
_cell.angle_gamma   90.00
#
_symmetry.space_group_name_H-M   'P 1'
#
loop_
_entity.id
_entity.type
_entity.pdbx_description
1 polymer ?
#
loop_
_entity_poly.entity_id
_entity_poly.type
_entity_poly.pdbx_seq_one_letter_code
_entity_poly.pdbx_strand_id
1 'polypeptide(L)'
;MTRILNIELRRSAALGSALTLFVIGVLLLATDRAIFTTGWIQLAMTQRLYLAVLWPLALAAGAWQASREHRSKVAELFASTPRPQAHRMLPTLLAMAVAVLSGYLAMGLAGGLWIISTAEYLPIAAVAVTAVGVLALIAAVWFGLAIGRLLPWRVTAPALGIAGLGLLLLIPGATRPHGWLALAFSPIYEMNLPGAYATVPGRASIAQALWLAALAVTALVLLASGGWRSRMAALLPVALGAALAITVMPHQNRFVNNAVDPVARALTCTEDEPRVCVSRIHSGLLTEVTAPAREGLAVLAKLPDAPTTVHEDTTIYFPDSYPPRRADTVLLSVETGDDAHLADRTEVRVDVVAGAFASPPDCEAGVDPADRIAAAHWLIGREPAKASAGFEPEDNQRAVQLWNDLRRLPADKAKARVVALRQAAVNCTADSGLFSKSTP
;
A
#
# COMPACT_ATOMS: atom_id res chain seq x y z
N MET A 1 21.66 -3.39 33.79
CA MET A 1 21.56 -2.88 32.41
C MET A 1 20.36 -1.96 32.20
N THR A 2 19.18 -2.29 32.72
CA THR A 2 17.94 -1.48 32.64
C THR A 2 18.07 -0.03 33.14
N ARG A 3 18.76 0.21 34.25
CA ARG A 3 18.94 1.58 34.81
C ARG A 3 19.75 2.51 33.90
N ILE A 4 20.77 1.97 33.22
CA ILE A 4 21.62 2.71 32.26
C ILE A 4 20.83 3.02 30.98
N LEU A 5 20.06 2.06 30.50
CA LEU A 5 19.20 2.24 29.32
C LEU A 5 18.14 3.32 29.54
N ASN A 6 17.50 3.36 30.72
CA ASN A 6 16.51 4.39 31.07
C ASN A 6 17.10 5.81 31.13
N ILE A 7 18.33 5.93 31.62
CA ILE A 7 19.02 7.24 31.68
C ILE A 7 19.38 7.71 30.27
N GLU A 8 19.91 6.81 29.43
CA GLU A 8 20.22 7.12 28.03
C GLU A 8 18.96 7.48 27.24
N LEU A 9 17.84 6.77 27.40
CA LEU A 9 16.58 7.11 26.74
C LEU A 9 16.08 8.52 27.07
N ARG A 10 16.27 8.98 28.32
CA ARG A 10 15.85 10.32 28.76
C ARG A 10 16.82 11.43 28.36
N ARG A 11 18.12 11.13 28.26
CA ARG A 11 19.16 12.15 28.04
C ARG A 11 19.59 12.26 26.58
N SER A 12 19.48 11.19 25.80
CA SER A 12 19.84 11.14 24.38
C SER A 12 18.77 11.75 23.48
N ALA A 13 19.09 11.91 22.19
CA ALA A 13 18.12 12.27 21.16
C ALA A 13 17.12 11.14 20.85
N ALA A 14 17.20 9.98 21.52
CA ALA A 14 16.37 8.81 21.24
C ALA A 14 14.87 9.11 21.37
N LEU A 15 14.43 9.71 22.47
CA LEU A 15 13.01 10.04 22.66
C LEU A 15 12.51 11.07 21.64
N GLY A 16 13.32 12.08 21.33
CA GLY A 16 13.01 13.04 20.26
C GLY A 16 12.92 12.38 18.90
N SER A 17 13.82 11.44 18.59
CA SER A 17 13.82 10.69 17.33
C SER A 17 12.58 9.81 17.20
N ALA A 18 12.23 9.07 18.26
CA ALA A 18 11.03 8.25 18.30
C ALA A 18 9.77 9.10 18.08
N LEU A 19 9.66 10.24 18.78
CA LEU A 19 8.53 11.16 18.66
C LEU A 19 8.46 11.78 17.26
N THR A 20 9.58 12.24 16.70
CA THR A 20 9.61 12.82 15.36
C THR A 20 9.20 11.80 14.29
N LEU A 21 9.73 10.57 14.35
CA LEU A 21 9.35 9.52 13.40
C LEU A 21 7.89 9.12 13.55
N PHE A 22 7.39 9.01 14.78
CA PHE A 22 5.98 8.75 15.05
C PHE A 22 5.08 9.86 14.50
N VAL A 23 5.30 11.11 14.89
CA VAL A 23 4.44 12.24 14.51
C VAL A 23 4.45 12.45 13.00
N ILE A 24 5.63 12.47 12.37
CA ILE A 24 5.74 12.64 10.92
C ILE A 24 5.13 11.44 10.20
N GLY A 25 5.40 10.21 10.66
CA GLY A 25 4.81 9.01 10.08
C GLY A 25 3.29 8.99 10.16
N VAL A 26 2.71 9.35 11.31
CA VAL A 26 1.26 9.46 11.48
C VAL A 26 0.67 10.58 10.63
N LEU A 27 1.35 11.72 10.52
CA LEU A 27 0.91 12.82 9.65
C LEU A 27 0.84 12.35 8.18
N LEU A 28 1.88 11.65 7.70
CA LEU A 28 1.92 11.10 6.34
C LEU A 28 0.84 10.02 6.12
N LEU A 29 0.56 9.17 7.11
CA LEU A 29 -0.57 8.24 6.99
C LEU A 29 -1.92 8.99 7.01
N ALA A 30 -2.04 10.07 7.78
CA ALA A 30 -3.27 10.83 7.87
C ALA A 30 -3.59 11.60 6.58
N THR A 31 -2.59 11.95 5.75
CA THR A 31 -2.81 12.65 4.47
C THR A 31 -3.33 11.74 3.37
N ASP A 32 -3.03 10.44 3.42
CA ASP A 32 -3.29 9.49 2.33
C ASP A 32 -3.98 8.23 2.84
N ARG A 33 -5.07 8.41 3.61
CA ARG A 33 -5.79 7.29 4.25
C ARG A 33 -6.32 6.28 3.24
N ALA A 34 -6.95 6.76 2.17
CA ALA A 34 -7.50 5.93 1.11
C ALA A 34 -6.52 4.88 0.52
N ILE A 35 -5.20 5.10 0.61
CA ILE A 35 -4.21 4.19 0.01
C ILE A 35 -4.07 2.88 0.81
N PHE A 36 -4.24 2.91 2.13
CA PHE A 36 -4.00 1.75 2.98
C PHE A 36 -5.24 1.22 3.71
N THR A 37 -6.37 1.91 3.64
CA THR A 37 -7.61 1.50 4.33
C THR A 37 -8.15 0.14 3.85
N THR A 38 -7.70 -0.32 2.68
CA THR A 38 -8.02 -1.63 2.12
C THR A 38 -7.43 -2.82 2.89
N GLY A 39 -6.35 -2.65 3.67
CA GLY A 39 -5.86 -3.74 4.53
C GLY A 39 -4.42 -3.65 5.05
N TRP A 40 -4.04 -4.65 5.84
CA TRP A 40 -2.77 -4.69 6.58
C TRP A 40 -1.52 -4.68 5.71
N ILE A 41 -1.53 -5.38 4.57
CA ILE A 41 -0.38 -5.38 3.65
C ILE A 41 -0.23 -4.02 2.98
N GLN A 42 -1.32 -3.32 2.69
CA GLN A 42 -1.28 -1.98 2.08
C GLN A 42 -0.80 -0.94 3.06
N LEU A 43 -1.17 -1.08 4.34
CA LEU A 43 -0.57 -0.31 5.43
C LEU A 43 0.94 -0.55 5.51
N ALA A 44 1.39 -1.80 5.54
CA ALA A 44 2.82 -2.12 5.62
C ALA A 44 3.61 -1.58 4.41
N MET A 45 3.07 -1.68 3.19
CA MET A 45 3.68 -1.13 1.98
C MET A 45 3.72 0.40 2.02
N THR A 46 2.65 1.06 2.46
CA THR A 46 2.59 2.52 2.61
C THR A 46 3.58 3.01 3.66
N GLN A 47 3.72 2.31 4.80
CA GLN A 47 4.76 2.61 5.78
C GLN A 47 6.17 2.52 5.17
N ARG A 48 6.42 1.52 4.32
CA ARG A 48 7.70 1.41 3.61
C ARG A 48 7.91 2.53 2.61
N LEU A 49 6.88 2.96 1.89
CA LEU A 49 6.96 4.11 1.00
C LEU A 49 7.41 5.36 1.76
N TYR A 50 6.86 5.59 2.96
CA TYR A 50 7.23 6.72 3.81
C TYR A 50 8.63 6.65 4.43
N LEU A 51 9.35 5.55 4.28
CA LEU A 51 10.80 5.55 4.55
C LEU A 51 11.54 6.54 3.65
N ALA A 52 10.97 6.98 2.52
CA ALA A 52 11.53 8.08 1.72
C ALA A 52 11.78 9.34 2.57
N VAL A 53 10.93 9.59 3.57
CA VAL A 53 11.06 10.71 4.51
C VAL A 53 11.68 10.26 5.84
N LEU A 54 11.24 9.13 6.38
CA LEU A 54 11.65 8.67 7.71
C LEU A 54 13.12 8.19 7.76
N TRP A 55 13.63 7.60 6.68
CA TRP A 55 15.00 7.07 6.62
C TRP A 55 16.06 8.20 6.64
N PRO A 56 15.94 9.28 5.85
CA PRO A 56 16.79 10.46 5.99
C PRO A 56 16.74 11.12 7.37
N LEU A 57 15.56 11.17 8.00
CA LEU A 57 15.41 11.71 9.35
C LEU A 57 16.14 10.85 10.39
N ALA A 58 16.04 9.53 10.28
CA ALA A 58 16.78 8.60 11.15
C ALA A 58 18.29 8.73 10.98
N LEU A 59 18.78 8.87 9.73
CA LEU A 59 20.20 9.17 9.45
C LEU A 59 20.66 10.47 10.14
N ALA A 60 19.91 11.55 9.94
CA ALA A 60 20.22 12.86 10.50
C ALA A 60 20.20 12.83 12.03
N ALA A 61 19.23 12.12 12.62
CA ALA A 61 19.12 11.93 14.07
C ALA A 61 20.34 11.19 14.65
N GLY A 62 20.81 10.14 13.97
CA GLY A 62 22.02 9.42 14.34
C GLY A 62 23.25 10.33 14.32
N ALA A 63 23.44 11.10 13.25
CA ALA A 63 24.57 12.02 13.13
C ALA A 63 24.53 13.15 14.16
N TRP A 64 23.33 13.67 14.43
CA TRP A 64 23.11 14.66 15.47
C TRP A 64 23.49 14.13 16.86
N GLN A 65 23.07 12.90 17.20
CA GLN A 65 23.39 12.26 18.47
C GLN A 65 24.91 12.11 18.65
N ALA A 66 25.64 11.66 17.61
CA ALA A 66 27.09 11.55 17.66
C ALA A 66 27.79 12.92 17.82
N SER A 67 27.32 13.96 17.11
CA SER A 67 27.86 15.32 17.23
C SER A 67 27.64 15.92 18.63
N ARG A 68 26.54 15.58 19.30
CA ARG A 68 26.22 16.05 20.65
C ARG A 68 27.21 15.51 21.66
N GLU A 69 27.54 14.22 21.58
CA GLU A 69 28.53 13.59 22.47
C GLU A 69 29.92 14.24 22.31
N HIS A 70 30.32 14.53 21.06
CA HIS A 70 31.57 15.23 20.80
C HIS A 70 31.58 16.65 21.39
N ARG A 71 30.48 17.41 21.23
CA ARG A 71 30.34 18.78 21.78
C ARG A 71 30.41 18.82 23.30
N SER A 72 29.95 17.78 23.99
CA SER A 72 30.01 17.71 25.45
C SER A 72 31.42 17.45 26.00
N LYS A 73 32.46 17.34 25.14
CA LYS A 73 33.89 17.15 25.50
C LYS A 73 34.15 16.01 26.49
N VAL A 74 33.25 15.03 26.54
CA VAL A 74 33.35 13.89 27.46
C VAL A 74 34.43 12.88 27.02
N ALA A 75 35.07 13.11 25.88
CA ALA A 75 36.08 12.22 25.31
C ALA A 75 37.27 11.99 26.24
N GLU A 76 37.75 13.01 26.97
CA GLU A 76 38.84 12.87 27.94
C GLU A 76 38.42 12.06 29.18
N LEU A 77 37.19 12.27 29.67
CA LEU A 77 36.61 11.53 30.78
C LEU A 77 36.41 10.05 30.42
N PHE A 78 36.08 9.78 29.16
CA PHE A 78 35.99 8.43 28.65
C PHE A 78 37.39 7.84 28.40
N ALA A 79 38.36 8.60 27.90
CA ALA A 79 39.71 8.11 27.65
C ALA A 79 40.39 7.55 28.93
N SER A 80 40.07 8.08 30.11
CA SER A 80 40.58 7.59 31.40
C SER A 80 39.88 6.34 31.94
N THR A 81 38.78 5.89 31.32
CA THR A 81 38.08 4.66 31.71
C THR A 81 38.74 3.45 31.01
N PRO A 82 38.97 2.29 31.65
CA PRO A 82 39.64 1.14 31.01
C PRO A 82 38.76 0.34 30.02
N ARG A 83 37.51 0.74 29.77
CA ARG A 83 36.55 -0.08 29.01
C ARG A 83 36.75 0.01 27.50
N PRO A 84 36.67 -1.08 26.71
CA PRO A 84 36.81 -1.02 25.25
C PRO A 84 35.78 -0.10 24.60
N GLN A 85 36.15 0.58 23.50
CA GLN A 85 35.30 1.57 22.84
C GLN A 85 33.94 0.99 22.41
N ALA A 86 33.92 -0.26 21.92
CA ALA A 86 32.68 -0.93 21.49
C ALA A 86 31.65 -1.09 22.63
N HIS A 87 32.10 -1.43 23.85
CA HIS A 87 31.20 -1.60 25.00
C HIS A 87 30.57 -0.30 25.47
N ARG A 88 31.17 0.85 25.15
CA ARG A 88 30.64 2.17 25.53
C ARG A 88 29.56 2.66 24.60
N MET A 89 29.61 2.27 23.32
CA MET A 89 28.62 2.69 22.33
C MET A 89 27.37 1.81 22.32
N LEU A 90 27.47 0.59 22.88
CA LEU A 90 26.37 -0.36 22.91
C LEU A 90 25.07 0.21 23.54
N PRO A 91 25.10 0.94 24.68
CA PRO A 91 23.88 1.54 25.24
C PRO A 91 23.23 2.57 24.31
N THR A 92 24.02 3.43 23.65
CA THR A 92 23.49 4.44 22.73
C THR A 92 22.94 3.80 21.45
N LEU A 93 23.62 2.79 20.90
CA LEU A 93 23.15 2.03 19.75
C LEU A 93 21.82 1.35 20.03
N LEU A 94 21.70 0.69 21.19
CA LEU A 94 20.46 0.06 21.63
C LEU A 94 19.36 1.08 21.88
N ALA A 95 19.66 2.20 22.55
CA ALA A 95 18.66 3.24 22.81
C ALA A 95 18.11 3.85 21.51
N MET A 96 18.99 4.14 20.53
CA MET A 96 18.57 4.66 19.23
C MET A 96 17.81 3.61 18.41
N ALA A 97 18.24 2.35 18.42
CA ALA A 97 17.54 1.26 17.75
C ALA A 97 16.13 1.05 18.31
N VAL A 98 15.99 1.01 19.64
CA VAL A 98 14.69 0.94 20.31
C VAL A 98 13.83 2.15 19.97
N ALA A 99 14.39 3.36 19.97
CA ALA A 99 13.64 4.56 19.64
C ALA A 99 13.07 4.56 18.21
N VAL A 100 13.89 4.25 17.19
CA VAL A 100 13.39 4.21 15.80
C VAL A 100 12.41 3.07 15.57
N LEU A 101 12.65 1.91 16.20
CA LEU A 101 11.74 0.77 16.20
C LEU A 101 10.39 1.16 16.82
N SER A 102 10.40 1.75 18.01
CA SER A 102 9.18 2.18 18.69
C SER A 102 8.43 3.25 17.91
N GLY A 103 9.12 4.25 17.34
CA GLY A 103 8.48 5.28 16.54
C GLY A 103 7.78 4.72 15.30
N TYR A 104 8.45 3.82 14.57
CA TYR A 104 7.89 3.17 13.37
C TYR A 104 6.75 2.20 13.68
N LEU A 105 6.88 1.39 14.74
CA LEU A 105 5.80 0.51 15.16
C LEU A 105 4.61 1.29 15.72
N ALA A 106 4.83 2.39 16.45
CA ALA A 106 3.75 3.26 16.92
C ALA A 106 3.00 3.91 15.74
N MET A 107 3.70 4.32 14.68
CA MET A 107 3.08 4.77 13.43
C MET A 107 2.21 3.67 12.82
N GLY A 108 2.72 2.44 12.73
CA GLY A 108 1.96 1.29 12.21
C GLY A 108 0.75 0.93 13.08
N LEU A 109 0.88 1.02 14.40
CA LEU A 109 -0.24 0.84 15.33
C LEU A 109 -1.30 1.91 15.14
N ALA A 110 -0.92 3.18 14.97
CA ALA A 110 -1.87 4.26 14.70
C ALA A 110 -2.63 4.04 13.39
N GLY A 111 -1.95 3.63 12.31
CA GLY A 111 -2.60 3.23 11.06
C GLY A 111 -3.49 1.99 11.21
N GLY A 112 -3.02 0.99 11.96
CA GLY A 112 -3.75 -0.23 12.26
C GLY A 112 -5.05 0.04 13.02
N LEU A 113 -5.06 0.99 13.95
CA LEU A 113 -6.27 1.40 14.68
C LEU A 113 -7.35 1.99 13.78
N TRP A 114 -7.02 2.53 12.60
CA TRP A 114 -8.01 3.00 11.64
C TRP A 114 -8.66 1.88 10.83
N ILE A 115 -7.98 0.74 10.65
CA ILE A 115 -8.47 -0.37 9.82
C ILE A 115 -8.91 -1.59 10.64
N ILE A 116 -8.67 -1.61 11.96
CA ILE A 116 -8.86 -2.79 12.81
C ILE A 116 -10.30 -3.32 12.83
N SER A 117 -11.29 -2.47 12.54
CA SER A 117 -12.70 -2.83 12.49
C SER A 117 -13.10 -3.56 11.21
N THR A 118 -12.36 -3.40 10.11
CA THR A 118 -12.76 -3.89 8.78
C THR A 118 -11.72 -4.81 8.13
N ALA A 119 -10.43 -4.65 8.46
CA ALA A 119 -9.34 -5.46 7.94
C ALA A 119 -9.12 -6.73 8.78
N GLU A 120 -9.83 -7.80 8.44
CA GLU A 120 -9.70 -9.10 9.12
C GLU A 120 -8.50 -9.93 8.61
N TYR A 121 -8.10 -9.75 7.35
CA TYR A 121 -7.04 -10.53 6.72
C TYR A 121 -5.64 -9.94 6.99
N LEU A 122 -4.87 -10.59 7.87
CA LEU A 122 -3.48 -10.23 8.17
C LEU A 122 -2.50 -11.28 7.60
N PRO A 123 -1.91 -11.05 6.40
CA PRO A 123 -0.91 -11.96 5.86
C PRO A 123 0.44 -11.81 6.59
N ILE A 124 1.18 -12.92 6.74
CA ILE A 124 2.55 -12.93 7.31
C ILE A 124 3.49 -11.98 6.54
N ALA A 125 3.24 -11.80 5.23
CA ALA A 125 3.97 -10.85 4.41
C ALA A 125 3.94 -9.43 4.99
N ALA A 126 2.82 -8.97 5.56
CA ALA A 126 2.73 -7.65 6.18
C ALA A 126 3.72 -7.51 7.35
N VAL A 127 3.88 -8.55 8.17
CA VAL A 127 4.86 -8.56 9.27
C VAL A 127 6.29 -8.50 8.74
N ALA A 128 6.60 -9.28 7.69
CA ALA A 128 7.92 -9.29 7.07
C ALA A 128 8.27 -7.93 6.46
N VAL A 129 7.32 -7.30 5.75
CA VAL A 129 7.45 -5.97 5.14
C VAL A 129 7.71 -4.91 6.21
N THR A 130 6.95 -4.94 7.31
CA THR A 130 7.16 -4.04 8.46
C THR A 130 8.53 -4.26 9.12
N ALA A 131 8.96 -5.52 9.28
CA ALA A 131 10.27 -5.84 9.86
C ALA A 131 11.43 -5.31 9.01
N VAL A 132 11.32 -5.37 7.68
CA VAL A 132 12.31 -4.75 6.77
C VAL A 132 12.36 -3.23 6.96
N GLY A 133 11.20 -2.58 7.14
CA GLY A 133 11.15 -1.14 7.42
C GLY A 133 11.82 -0.76 8.74
N VAL A 134 11.60 -1.53 9.80
CA VAL A 134 12.30 -1.37 11.08
C VAL A 134 13.81 -1.52 10.91
N LEU A 135 14.25 -2.57 10.22
CA LEU A 135 15.68 -2.81 9.96
C LEU A 135 16.30 -1.67 9.14
N ALA A 136 15.56 -1.11 8.18
CA ALA A 136 16.01 0.04 7.39
C ALA A 136 16.29 1.26 8.27
N LEU A 137 15.41 1.57 9.23
CA LEU A 137 15.59 2.69 10.15
C LEU A 137 16.72 2.45 11.15
N ILE A 138 16.89 1.21 11.63
CA ILE A 138 18.03 0.84 12.49
C ILE A 138 19.34 1.02 11.73
N ALA A 139 19.41 0.54 10.49
CA ALA A 139 20.58 0.72 9.64
C ALA A 139 20.88 2.21 9.39
N ALA A 140 19.85 3.02 9.08
CA ALA A 140 19.98 4.46 8.94
C ALA A 140 20.56 5.13 10.19
N VAL A 141 19.94 4.92 11.35
CA VAL A 141 20.36 5.65 12.56
C VAL A 141 21.76 5.25 13.00
N TRP A 142 22.14 3.97 12.85
CA TRP A 142 23.50 3.51 13.14
C TRP A 142 24.53 4.07 12.16
N PHE A 143 24.20 4.10 10.87
CA PHE A 143 25.08 4.67 9.86
C PHE A 143 25.26 6.18 10.06
N GLY A 144 24.18 6.89 10.41
CA GLY A 144 24.22 8.29 10.82
C GLY A 144 25.13 8.52 12.03
N LEU A 145 25.02 7.69 13.08
CA LEU A 145 25.92 7.72 14.24
C LEU A 145 27.38 7.54 13.84
N ALA A 146 27.67 6.57 12.96
CA ALA A 146 29.02 6.30 12.47
C ALA A 146 29.60 7.52 11.73
N ILE A 147 28.85 8.10 10.79
CA ILE A 147 29.32 9.26 10.03
C ILE A 147 29.44 10.50 10.92
N GLY A 148 28.47 10.76 11.80
CA GLY A 148 28.51 11.91 12.71
C GLY A 148 29.71 11.87 13.67
N ARG A 149 30.22 10.66 13.97
CA ARG A 149 31.46 10.48 14.74
C ARG A 149 32.71 10.77 13.92
N LEU A 150 32.70 10.42 12.63
CA LEU A 150 33.82 10.66 11.70
C LEU A 150 33.91 12.13 11.26
N LEU A 151 32.77 12.80 11.10
CA LEU A 151 32.64 14.20 10.70
C LEU A 151 31.83 14.98 11.75
N PRO A 152 32.44 15.43 12.87
CA PRO A 152 31.73 16.09 13.97
C PRO A 152 31.35 17.57 13.68
N TRP A 153 30.97 17.90 12.44
CA TRP A 153 30.58 19.24 12.03
C TRP A 153 29.08 19.50 12.27
N ARG A 154 28.71 20.76 12.48
CA ARG A 154 27.29 21.15 12.69
C ARG A 154 26.41 20.85 11.47
N VAL A 155 27.00 20.86 10.28
CA VAL A 155 26.31 20.69 9.00
C VAL A 155 26.15 19.20 8.64
N THR A 156 26.82 18.27 9.34
CA THR A 156 26.79 16.84 9.00
C THR A 156 25.37 16.25 9.07
N ALA A 157 24.60 16.57 10.11
CA ALA A 157 23.24 16.05 10.27
C ALA A 157 22.28 16.49 9.13
N PRO A 158 22.12 17.80 8.83
CA PRO A 158 21.27 18.21 7.71
C PRO A 158 21.82 17.75 6.35
N ALA A 159 23.14 17.76 6.14
CA ALA A 159 23.75 17.27 4.90
C ALA A 159 23.45 15.77 4.67
N LEU A 160 23.50 14.95 5.72
CA LEU A 160 23.15 13.53 5.61
C LEU A 160 21.67 13.29 5.37
N GLY A 161 20.78 14.12 5.93
CA GLY A 161 19.36 14.08 5.59
C GLY A 161 19.14 14.34 4.10
N ILE A 162 19.71 15.44 3.56
CA ILE A 162 19.56 15.79 2.14
C ILE A 162 20.20 14.72 1.24
N ALA A 163 21.42 14.27 1.58
CA ALA A 163 22.12 13.24 0.80
C ALA A 163 21.39 11.88 0.86
N GLY A 164 20.82 11.51 2.01
CA GLY A 164 20.05 10.29 2.17
C GLY A 164 18.76 10.30 1.37
N LEU A 165 18.04 11.42 1.36
CA LEU A 165 16.86 11.61 0.52
C LEU A 165 17.23 11.54 -0.96
N GLY A 166 18.26 12.29 -1.37
CA GLY A 166 18.77 12.27 -2.74
C GLY A 166 19.17 10.87 -3.19
N LEU A 167 19.86 10.10 -2.34
CA LEU A 167 20.24 8.72 -2.61
C LEU A 167 19.02 7.84 -2.90
N LEU A 168 18.01 7.87 -2.03
CA LEU A 168 16.80 7.05 -2.20
C LEU A 168 16.04 7.41 -3.48
N LEU A 169 15.97 8.69 -3.84
CA LEU A 169 15.31 9.15 -5.06
C LEU A 169 16.11 8.88 -6.34
N LEU A 170 17.45 8.83 -6.25
CA LEU A 170 18.33 8.61 -7.40
C LEU A 170 18.53 7.12 -7.74
N ILE A 171 18.45 6.22 -6.75
CA ILE A 171 18.64 4.77 -6.98
C ILE A 171 17.77 4.23 -8.14
N PRO A 172 16.46 4.53 -8.24
CA PRO A 172 15.63 4.07 -9.35
C PRO A 172 16.09 4.54 -10.73
N GLY A 173 16.66 5.75 -10.81
CA GLY A 173 17.20 6.31 -12.06
C GLY A 173 18.56 5.71 -12.41
N ALA A 174 19.45 5.59 -11.42
CA ALA A 174 20.82 5.10 -11.58
C ALA A 174 20.90 3.61 -11.94
N THR A 175 19.86 2.85 -11.65
CA THR A 175 19.80 1.40 -11.90
C THR A 175 19.04 1.02 -13.17
N ARG A 176 18.54 2.00 -13.95
CA ARG A 176 17.87 1.69 -15.23
C ARG A 176 18.83 1.06 -16.24
N PRO A 177 18.39 0.07 -17.05
CA PRO A 177 17.03 -0.51 -17.10
C PRO A 177 16.78 -1.65 -16.09
N HIS A 178 17.73 -1.95 -15.21
CA HIS A 178 17.70 -3.06 -14.24
C HIS A 178 16.99 -2.67 -12.92
N GLY A 179 15.68 -2.40 -12.98
CA GLY A 179 14.86 -2.02 -11.82
C GLY A 179 14.93 -3.00 -10.64
N TRP A 180 15.20 -4.28 -10.88
CA TRP A 180 15.43 -5.26 -9.80
C TRP A 180 16.62 -4.91 -8.88
N LEU A 181 17.64 -4.19 -9.37
CA LEU A 181 18.72 -3.66 -8.55
C LEU A 181 18.21 -2.53 -7.64
N ALA A 182 17.32 -1.67 -8.15
CA ALA A 182 16.67 -0.64 -7.33
C ALA A 182 15.89 -1.31 -6.20
N LEU A 183 15.15 -2.38 -6.51
CA LEU A 183 14.39 -3.13 -5.52
C LEU A 183 15.30 -3.75 -4.44
N ALA A 184 16.47 -4.26 -4.81
CA ALA A 184 17.40 -4.87 -3.86
C ALA A 184 18.00 -3.86 -2.87
N PHE A 185 18.34 -2.66 -3.36
CA PHE A 185 19.09 -1.67 -2.59
C PHE A 185 18.25 -0.55 -1.99
N SER A 186 17.02 -0.35 -2.48
CA SER A 186 16.11 0.68 -2.01
C SER A 186 14.88 0.04 -1.34
N PRO A 187 14.68 0.27 -0.04
CA PRO A 187 13.54 -0.29 0.66
C PRO A 187 12.20 0.40 0.34
N ILE A 188 12.21 1.43 -0.51
CA ILE A 188 11.00 2.19 -0.92
C ILE A 188 10.52 1.85 -2.33
N TYR A 189 11.34 1.15 -3.12
CA TYR A 189 11.06 0.90 -4.53
C TYR A 189 9.91 -0.12 -4.71
N GLU A 190 8.99 0.16 -5.64
CA GLU A 190 7.76 -0.63 -5.89
C GLU A 190 6.81 -0.72 -4.66
N MET A 191 6.87 0.25 -3.74
CA MET A 191 5.95 0.35 -2.60
C MET A 191 4.83 1.38 -2.82
N ASN A 192 4.76 1.97 -4.03
CA ASN A 192 3.80 3.02 -4.37
C ASN A 192 2.46 2.44 -4.83
N LEU A 193 1.35 3.08 -4.42
CA LEU A 193 -0.03 2.74 -4.83
C LEU A 193 -0.30 1.22 -4.85
N PRO A 194 -0.17 0.53 -3.70
CA PRO A 194 -0.46 -0.89 -3.66
C PRO A 194 -1.93 -1.15 -4.02
N GLY A 195 -2.18 -1.96 -5.04
CA GLY A 195 -3.53 -2.44 -5.33
C GLY A 195 -4.05 -3.35 -4.20
N ALA A 196 -5.37 -3.50 -4.06
CA ALA A 196 -5.99 -4.25 -2.95
C ALA A 196 -5.42 -5.68 -2.79
N TYR A 197 -5.04 -6.34 -3.89
CA TYR A 197 -4.53 -7.71 -3.89
C TYR A 197 -3.00 -7.82 -3.99
N ALA A 198 -2.28 -6.69 -3.95
CA ALA A 198 -0.83 -6.67 -4.07
C ALA A 198 -0.17 -7.29 -2.83
N THR A 199 0.99 -7.91 -3.04
CA THR A 199 1.81 -8.45 -1.95
C THR A 199 3.29 -8.27 -2.23
N VAL A 200 4.12 -8.43 -1.19
CA VAL A 200 5.58 -8.36 -1.34
C VAL A 200 6.16 -9.77 -1.25
N PRO A 201 6.75 -10.30 -2.34
CA PRO A 201 7.34 -11.63 -2.30
C PRO A 201 8.45 -11.73 -1.26
N GLY A 202 8.47 -12.82 -0.49
CA GLY A 202 9.43 -13.01 0.59
C GLY A 202 10.90 -12.89 0.15
N ARG A 203 11.24 -13.28 -1.09
CA ARG A 203 12.60 -13.12 -1.64
C ARG A 203 13.04 -11.66 -1.72
N ALA A 204 12.15 -10.74 -2.09
CA ALA A 204 12.46 -9.32 -2.14
C ALA A 204 12.75 -8.79 -0.71
N SER A 205 11.91 -9.16 0.25
CA SER A 205 12.11 -8.82 1.66
C SER A 205 13.41 -9.40 2.24
N ILE A 206 13.77 -10.65 1.89
CA ILE A 206 15.03 -11.27 2.33
C ILE A 206 16.24 -10.55 1.73
N ALA A 207 16.24 -10.28 0.43
CA ALA A 207 17.34 -9.58 -0.24
C ALA A 207 17.55 -8.18 0.38
N GLN A 208 16.47 -7.44 0.62
CA GLN A 208 16.53 -6.14 1.28
C GLN A 208 16.98 -6.26 2.73
N ALA A 209 16.53 -7.28 3.47
CA ALA A 209 16.97 -7.51 4.84
C ALA A 209 18.48 -7.81 4.90
N LEU A 210 19.02 -8.61 3.98
CA LEU A 210 20.45 -8.90 3.88
C LEU A 210 21.26 -7.63 3.61
N TRP A 211 20.81 -6.80 2.67
CA TRP A 211 21.45 -5.52 2.37
C TRP A 211 21.43 -4.57 3.58
N LEU A 212 20.28 -4.39 4.21
CA LEU A 212 20.14 -3.48 5.35
C LEU A 212 20.88 -3.98 6.60
N ALA A 213 20.89 -5.29 6.84
CA ALA A 213 21.69 -5.89 7.90
C ALA A 213 23.19 -5.67 7.66
N ALA A 214 23.65 -5.80 6.41
CA ALA A 214 25.03 -5.50 6.04
C ALA A 214 25.39 -4.02 6.27
N LEU A 215 24.49 -3.08 5.97
CA LEU A 215 24.68 -1.65 6.28
C LEU A 215 24.75 -1.41 7.79
N ALA A 216 23.89 -2.07 8.57
CA ALA A 216 23.92 -1.99 10.04
C ALA A 216 25.24 -2.53 10.60
N VAL A 217 25.71 -3.70 10.14
CA VAL A 217 27.01 -4.28 10.53
C VAL A 217 28.16 -3.38 10.12
N THR A 218 28.10 -2.77 8.93
CA THR A 218 29.09 -1.79 8.47
C THR A 218 29.20 -0.62 9.43
N ALA A 219 28.07 -0.05 9.85
CA ALA A 219 28.04 1.02 10.84
C ALA A 219 28.69 0.60 12.16
N LEU A 220 28.42 -0.62 12.65
CA LEU A 220 29.04 -1.15 13.86
C LEU A 220 30.57 -1.29 13.71
N VAL A 221 31.05 -1.81 12.58
CA VAL A 221 32.49 -1.92 12.31
C VAL A 221 33.15 -0.54 12.24
N LEU A 222 32.52 0.43 11.58
CA LEU A 222 33.00 1.82 11.54
C LEU A 222 33.08 2.44 12.95
N LEU A 223 32.07 2.22 13.78
CA LEU A 223 32.05 2.71 15.16
C LEU A 223 33.11 2.04 16.05
N ALA A 224 33.41 0.76 15.82
CA ALA A 224 34.47 0.05 16.52
C ALA A 224 35.88 0.35 15.99
N SER A 225 36.01 0.98 14.82
CA SER A 225 37.29 1.18 14.14
C SER A 225 38.11 2.34 14.75
N GLY A 226 39.33 2.02 15.21
CA GLY A 226 40.29 3.01 15.72
C GLY A 226 41.27 3.57 14.67
N GLY A 227 41.35 3.00 13.47
CA GLY A 227 42.35 3.36 12.46
C GLY A 227 41.91 3.12 11.02
N TRP A 228 42.69 3.60 10.06
CA TRP A 228 42.35 3.54 8.63
C TRP A 228 42.14 2.10 8.11
N ARG A 229 42.99 1.15 8.52
CA ARG A 229 42.89 -0.26 8.10
C ARG A 229 41.58 -0.91 8.55
N SER A 230 41.14 -0.66 9.78
CA SER A 230 39.86 -1.18 10.28
C SER A 230 38.66 -0.47 9.68
N ARG A 231 38.80 0.79 9.24
CA ARG A 231 37.79 1.48 8.42
C ARG A 231 37.65 0.86 7.03
N MET A 232 38.77 0.50 6.39
CA MET A 232 38.73 -0.22 5.10
C MET A 232 38.05 -1.58 5.24
N ALA A 233 38.25 -2.28 6.36
CA ALA A 233 37.56 -3.53 6.65
C ALA A 233 36.02 -3.39 6.72
N ALA A 234 35.49 -2.19 6.97
CA ALA A 234 34.05 -1.93 6.94
C ALA A 234 33.44 -2.01 5.52
N LEU A 235 34.26 -2.02 4.47
CA LEU A 235 33.77 -2.28 3.11
C LEU A 235 33.38 -3.75 2.91
N LEU A 236 33.92 -4.66 3.72
CA LEU A 236 33.67 -6.09 3.55
C LEU A 236 32.20 -6.48 3.82
N PRO A 237 31.56 -6.07 4.94
CA PRO A 237 30.13 -6.37 5.13
C PRO A 237 29.25 -5.77 4.02
N VAL A 238 29.54 -4.55 3.54
CA VAL A 238 28.81 -3.93 2.42
C VAL A 238 28.92 -4.77 1.16
N ALA A 239 30.14 -5.15 0.77
CA ALA A 239 30.38 -5.92 -0.46
C ALA A 239 29.72 -7.31 -0.39
N LEU A 240 29.86 -8.01 0.74
CA LEU A 240 29.20 -9.30 0.96
C LEU A 240 27.67 -9.16 0.98
N GLY A 241 27.14 -8.14 1.65
CA GLY A 241 25.71 -7.86 1.69
C GLY A 241 25.14 -7.55 0.32
N ALA A 242 25.85 -6.76 -0.49
CA ALA A 242 25.46 -6.47 -1.86
C ALA A 242 25.47 -7.73 -2.73
N ALA A 243 26.54 -8.53 -2.65
CA ALA A 243 26.61 -9.80 -3.38
C ALA A 243 25.46 -10.74 -2.99
N LEU A 244 25.21 -10.91 -1.68
CA LEU A 244 24.12 -11.76 -1.20
C LEU A 244 22.75 -11.24 -1.63
N ALA A 245 22.48 -9.94 -1.48
CA ALA A 245 21.23 -9.33 -1.91
C ALA A 245 21.00 -9.53 -3.43
N ILE A 246 22.04 -9.34 -4.25
CA ILE A 246 21.99 -9.58 -5.70
C ILE A 246 21.74 -11.05 -6.02
N THR A 247 22.34 -11.99 -5.30
CA THR A 247 22.15 -13.42 -5.53
C THR A 247 20.76 -13.93 -5.15
N VAL A 248 20.17 -13.36 -4.10
CA VAL A 248 18.83 -13.75 -3.63
C VAL A 248 17.73 -13.06 -4.44
N MET A 249 17.97 -11.83 -4.89
CA MET A 249 17.00 -11.06 -5.64
C MET A 249 16.71 -11.73 -6.99
N PRO A 250 15.43 -12.01 -7.31
CA PRO A 250 15.07 -12.41 -8.66
C PRO A 250 15.38 -11.28 -9.65
N HIS A 251 16.08 -11.59 -10.75
CA HIS A 251 16.49 -10.60 -11.76
C HIS A 251 15.32 -10.26 -12.70
N GLN A 252 14.16 -9.94 -12.12
CA GLN A 252 12.93 -9.60 -12.79
C GLN A 252 12.54 -8.18 -12.38
N ASN A 253 12.28 -7.32 -13.37
CA ASN A 253 11.74 -5.99 -13.11
C ASN A 253 10.24 -6.11 -12.74
N ARG A 254 9.71 -5.15 -11.96
CA ARG A 254 8.30 -5.14 -11.53
C ARG A 254 7.94 -6.37 -10.67
N PHE A 255 8.89 -6.91 -9.94
CA PHE A 255 8.72 -8.15 -9.20
C PHE A 255 7.70 -8.03 -8.06
N VAL A 256 7.63 -6.88 -7.39
CA VAL A 256 6.59 -6.61 -6.38
C VAL A 256 5.30 -6.18 -7.06
N ASN A 257 5.38 -5.31 -8.08
CA ASN A 257 4.17 -4.84 -8.77
C ASN A 257 3.37 -5.97 -9.44
N ASN A 258 4.03 -7.03 -9.90
CA ASN A 258 3.36 -8.19 -10.51
C ASN A 258 2.96 -9.26 -9.47
N ALA A 259 3.28 -9.07 -8.19
CA ALA A 259 3.03 -10.04 -7.15
C ALA A 259 1.62 -9.87 -6.57
N VAL A 260 0.85 -10.93 -6.65
CA VAL A 260 -0.56 -10.97 -6.22
C VAL A 260 -0.71 -12.02 -5.14
N ASP A 261 -1.46 -11.70 -4.09
CA ASP A 261 -1.82 -12.66 -3.06
C ASP A 261 -3.08 -13.45 -3.48
N PRO A 262 -2.95 -14.74 -3.85
CA PRO A 262 -4.11 -15.54 -4.22
C PRO A 262 -5.07 -15.77 -3.05
N VAL A 263 -4.58 -15.71 -1.81
CA VAL A 263 -5.39 -15.89 -0.61
C VAL A 263 -6.21 -14.63 -0.34
N ALA A 264 -5.66 -13.44 -0.58
CA ALA A 264 -6.40 -12.18 -0.49
C ALA A 264 -7.57 -12.13 -1.51
N ARG A 265 -7.38 -12.68 -2.70
CA ARG A 265 -8.41 -12.78 -3.77
C ARG A 265 -9.45 -13.87 -3.54
N ALA A 266 -9.17 -14.83 -2.67
CA ALA A 266 -10.09 -15.93 -2.41
C ALA A 266 -11.42 -15.39 -1.87
N LEU A 267 -12.54 -15.95 -2.33
CA LEU A 267 -13.85 -15.42 -2.03
C LEU A 267 -14.41 -15.96 -0.71
N THR A 268 -15.07 -15.09 0.01
CA THR A 268 -15.87 -15.38 1.20
C THR A 268 -17.29 -14.94 0.91
N CYS A 269 -18.23 -15.88 0.99
CA CYS A 269 -19.62 -15.67 0.59
C CYS A 269 -20.57 -15.82 1.78
N THR A 270 -21.75 -15.19 1.69
CA THR A 270 -22.88 -15.54 2.54
C THR A 270 -23.36 -16.97 2.26
N GLU A 271 -23.84 -17.64 3.30
CA GLU A 271 -24.49 -18.96 3.20
C GLU A 271 -25.92 -18.85 2.65
N ASP A 272 -26.64 -17.77 3.00
CA ASP A 272 -28.01 -17.55 2.54
C ASP A 272 -28.08 -16.99 1.11
N GLU A 273 -29.16 -17.32 0.41
CA GLU A 273 -29.53 -16.74 -0.88
C GLU A 273 -30.31 -15.42 -0.72
N PRO A 274 -30.15 -14.44 -1.63
CA PRO A 274 -29.18 -14.38 -2.72
C PRO A 274 -27.74 -14.26 -2.21
N ARG A 275 -26.81 -14.96 -2.88
CA ARG A 275 -25.41 -15.05 -2.43
C ARG A 275 -24.66 -13.77 -2.73
N VAL A 276 -23.97 -13.25 -1.71
CA VAL A 276 -23.06 -12.11 -1.83
C VAL A 276 -21.67 -12.57 -1.41
N CYS A 277 -20.70 -12.42 -2.31
CA CYS A 277 -19.32 -12.81 -2.10
C CYS A 277 -18.41 -11.59 -2.17
N VAL A 278 -17.53 -11.45 -1.19
CA VAL A 278 -16.42 -10.50 -1.20
C VAL A 278 -15.09 -11.25 -1.18
N SER A 279 -14.03 -10.61 -1.62
CA SER A 279 -12.67 -11.10 -1.47
C SER A 279 -12.30 -11.23 0.00
N ARG A 280 -11.34 -12.10 0.31
CA ARG A 280 -10.91 -12.36 1.69
C ARG A 280 -10.31 -11.11 2.34
N ILE A 281 -9.70 -10.22 1.57
CA ILE A 281 -9.20 -8.96 2.11
C ILE A 281 -10.35 -8.05 2.59
N HIS A 282 -11.52 -8.11 1.95
CA HIS A 282 -12.71 -7.34 2.31
C HIS A 282 -13.74 -8.15 3.13
N SER A 283 -13.35 -9.27 3.76
CA SER A 283 -14.30 -10.10 4.52
C SER A 283 -14.98 -9.35 5.67
N GLY A 284 -14.27 -8.43 6.33
CA GLY A 284 -14.85 -7.59 7.38
C GLY A 284 -15.88 -6.58 6.90
N LEU A 285 -15.96 -6.33 5.58
CA LEU A 285 -16.99 -5.47 4.96
C LEU A 285 -18.21 -6.25 4.47
N LEU A 286 -18.19 -7.60 4.55
CA LEU A 286 -19.26 -8.44 4.01
C LEU A 286 -20.62 -8.06 4.58
N THR A 287 -20.71 -7.75 5.87
CA THR A 287 -21.96 -7.34 6.52
C THR A 287 -22.50 -6.01 5.99
N GLU A 288 -21.62 -5.06 5.66
CA GLU A 288 -22.00 -3.76 5.10
C GLU A 288 -22.42 -3.85 3.64
N VAL A 289 -21.80 -4.75 2.88
CA VAL A 289 -22.10 -4.98 1.45
C VAL A 289 -23.39 -5.79 1.27
N THR A 290 -23.66 -6.76 2.14
CA THR A 290 -24.70 -7.78 1.93
C THR A 290 -26.09 -7.17 1.72
N ALA A 291 -26.53 -6.27 2.60
CA ALA A 291 -27.87 -5.67 2.50
C ALA A 291 -28.06 -4.84 1.21
N PRO A 292 -27.22 -3.83 0.90
CA PRO A 292 -27.39 -3.03 -0.31
C PRO A 292 -27.18 -3.85 -1.59
N ALA A 293 -26.29 -4.86 -1.58
CA ALA A 293 -26.11 -5.75 -2.72
C ALA A 293 -27.38 -6.58 -3.00
N ARG A 294 -28.04 -7.10 -1.96
CA ARG A 294 -29.32 -7.82 -2.10
C ARG A 294 -30.46 -6.90 -2.56
N GLU A 295 -30.48 -5.65 -2.13
CA GLU A 295 -31.41 -4.66 -2.67
C GLU A 295 -31.19 -4.43 -4.18
N GLY A 296 -29.93 -4.41 -4.63
CA GLY A 296 -29.58 -4.35 -6.05
C GLY A 296 -30.10 -5.57 -6.82
N LEU A 297 -29.88 -6.78 -6.30
CA LEU A 297 -30.41 -8.01 -6.89
C LEU A 297 -31.94 -8.04 -6.94
N ALA A 298 -32.62 -7.53 -5.91
CA ALA A 298 -34.08 -7.42 -5.89
C ALA A 298 -34.61 -6.45 -6.97
N VAL A 299 -33.86 -5.39 -7.30
CA VAL A 299 -34.17 -4.53 -8.45
C VAL A 299 -34.01 -5.29 -9.77
N LEU A 300 -32.95 -6.09 -9.89
CA LEU A 300 -32.65 -6.86 -11.10
C LEU A 300 -33.65 -8.00 -11.36
N ALA A 301 -34.31 -8.53 -10.32
CA ALA A 301 -35.36 -9.55 -10.44
C ALA A 301 -36.56 -9.13 -11.33
N LYS A 302 -36.67 -7.84 -11.71
CA LYS A 302 -37.65 -7.34 -12.69
C LYS A 302 -37.33 -7.76 -14.14
N LEU A 303 -36.09 -8.21 -14.40
CA LEU A 303 -35.60 -8.66 -15.69
C LEU A 303 -35.77 -10.17 -15.86
N PRO A 304 -35.92 -10.67 -17.11
CA PRO A 304 -35.79 -12.10 -17.39
C PRO A 304 -34.36 -12.57 -17.13
N ASP A 305 -34.23 -13.81 -16.67
CA ASP A 305 -32.95 -14.47 -16.36
C ASP A 305 -32.04 -13.63 -15.45
N ALA A 306 -32.63 -12.91 -14.49
CA ALA A 306 -31.92 -11.98 -13.62
C ALA A 306 -30.79 -12.69 -12.85
N PRO A 307 -29.65 -12.02 -12.64
CA PRO A 307 -28.59 -12.57 -11.81
C PRO A 307 -29.08 -12.74 -10.37
N THR A 308 -28.62 -13.80 -9.72
CA THR A 308 -28.98 -14.18 -8.34
C THR A 308 -27.79 -14.12 -7.39
N THR A 309 -26.59 -13.84 -7.91
CA THR A 309 -25.35 -13.77 -7.14
C THR A 309 -24.64 -12.46 -7.39
N VAL A 310 -24.06 -11.88 -6.33
CA VAL A 310 -23.08 -10.79 -6.42
C VAL A 310 -21.73 -11.31 -5.96
N HIS A 311 -20.70 -10.95 -6.69
CA HIS A 311 -19.32 -11.34 -6.44
C HIS A 311 -18.42 -10.12 -6.60
N GLU A 312 -17.51 -9.88 -5.65
CA GLU A 312 -16.56 -8.79 -5.78
C GLU A 312 -15.70 -8.92 -7.05
N ASP A 313 -15.47 -7.80 -7.72
CA ASP A 313 -14.55 -7.73 -8.83
C ASP A 313 -13.11 -7.87 -8.32
N THR A 314 -12.54 -9.05 -8.55
CA THR A 314 -11.14 -9.36 -8.20
C THR A 314 -10.18 -9.17 -9.38
N THR A 315 -10.57 -8.32 -10.33
CA THR A 315 -9.74 -7.94 -11.48
C THR A 315 -8.44 -7.30 -11.01
N ILE A 316 -7.35 -7.73 -11.63
CA ILE A 316 -6.01 -7.14 -11.52
C ILE A 316 -5.52 -6.83 -12.93
N TYR A 317 -4.89 -5.67 -13.11
CA TYR A 317 -4.39 -5.24 -14.42
C TYR A 317 -2.89 -5.50 -14.62
N PHE A 318 -2.18 -5.84 -13.55
CA PHE A 318 -0.74 -6.09 -13.60
C PHE A 318 -0.35 -7.23 -12.64
N PRO A 319 -0.20 -8.48 -13.14
CA PRO A 319 -0.60 -8.95 -14.48
C PRO A 319 -2.12 -8.94 -14.67
N ASP A 320 -2.58 -8.80 -15.92
CA ASP A 320 -4.00 -8.89 -16.25
C ASP A 320 -4.57 -10.26 -15.83
N SER A 321 -5.59 -10.25 -14.99
CA SER A 321 -6.35 -11.44 -14.62
C SER A 321 -7.74 -11.05 -14.14
N TYR A 322 -8.74 -11.62 -14.78
CA TYR A 322 -10.15 -11.35 -14.53
C TYR A 322 -10.82 -12.52 -13.80
N PRO A 323 -11.83 -12.27 -12.95
CA PRO A 323 -12.63 -13.34 -12.37
C PRO A 323 -13.45 -14.09 -13.44
N PRO A 324 -13.77 -15.39 -13.24
CA PRO A 324 -14.65 -16.12 -14.15
C PRO A 324 -16.01 -15.42 -14.29
N ARG A 325 -16.42 -15.14 -15.53
CA ARG A 325 -17.74 -14.56 -15.83
C ARG A 325 -18.83 -15.62 -15.79
N ARG A 326 -19.98 -15.28 -15.22
CA ARG A 326 -21.20 -16.08 -15.26
C ARG A 326 -22.40 -15.16 -15.47
N ALA A 327 -23.38 -15.59 -16.26
CA ALA A 327 -24.56 -14.78 -16.58
C ALA A 327 -25.48 -14.53 -15.36
N ASP A 328 -25.39 -15.40 -14.35
CA ASP A 328 -26.13 -15.34 -13.09
C ASP A 328 -25.42 -14.52 -12.00
N THR A 329 -24.22 -13.99 -12.28
CA THR A 329 -23.35 -13.33 -11.32
C THR A 329 -23.03 -11.91 -11.74
N VAL A 330 -23.23 -10.95 -10.85
CA VAL A 330 -22.81 -9.56 -11.01
C VAL A 330 -21.45 -9.35 -10.35
N LEU A 331 -20.54 -8.65 -11.04
CA LEU A 331 -19.28 -8.18 -10.46
C LEU A 331 -19.48 -6.83 -9.77
N LEU A 332 -19.01 -6.70 -8.53
CA LEU A 332 -19.12 -5.49 -7.71
C LEU A 332 -17.73 -4.97 -7.33
N SER A 333 -17.41 -3.71 -7.62
CA SER A 333 -16.22 -3.07 -7.06
C SER A 333 -16.46 -2.76 -5.58
N VAL A 334 -15.52 -3.13 -4.71
CA VAL A 334 -15.58 -2.79 -3.28
C VAL A 334 -14.50 -1.77 -2.99
N GLU A 335 -14.93 -0.54 -2.69
CA GLU A 335 -14.04 0.57 -2.38
C GLU A 335 -14.19 1.01 -0.93
N THR A 336 -13.06 1.22 -0.26
CA THR A 336 -13.02 1.70 1.12
C THR A 336 -12.78 3.21 1.18
N GLY A 337 -13.54 3.89 2.03
CA GLY A 337 -13.32 5.30 2.34
C GLY A 337 -12.13 5.54 3.29
N ASP A 338 -11.97 6.79 3.72
CA ASP A 338 -10.93 7.22 4.66
C ASP A 338 -11.08 6.67 6.09
N ASP A 339 -12.25 6.12 6.41
CA ASP A 339 -12.59 5.48 7.69
C ASP A 339 -12.51 3.94 7.61
N ALA A 340 -11.98 3.39 6.51
CA ALA A 340 -11.87 1.96 6.24
C ALA A 340 -13.20 1.20 6.12
N HIS A 341 -14.33 1.91 6.09
CA HIS A 341 -15.64 1.36 5.75
C HIS A 341 -15.93 1.55 4.26
N LEU A 342 -17.08 1.07 3.78
CA LEU A 342 -17.48 1.30 2.38
C LEU A 342 -17.55 2.79 2.08
N ALA A 343 -16.90 3.22 0.98
CA ALA A 343 -16.82 4.62 0.58
C ALA A 343 -18.21 5.26 0.40
N ASP A 344 -19.13 4.56 -0.26
CA ASP A 344 -20.54 4.95 -0.34
C ASP A 344 -21.45 3.71 -0.33
N ARG A 345 -22.15 3.49 0.78
CA ARG A 345 -23.10 2.37 0.93
C ARG A 345 -24.30 2.48 -0.01
N THR A 346 -24.68 3.70 -0.40
CA THR A 346 -25.81 3.92 -1.31
C THR A 346 -25.45 3.59 -2.75
N GLU A 347 -24.16 3.64 -3.07
CA GLU A 347 -23.60 3.33 -4.39
C GLU A 347 -23.55 1.83 -4.67
N VAL A 348 -23.30 1.00 -3.66
CA VAL A 348 -23.28 -0.48 -3.80
C VAL A 348 -24.52 -1.02 -4.50
N ARG A 349 -25.71 -0.51 -4.14
CA ARG A 349 -26.96 -0.89 -4.81
C ARG A 349 -26.95 -0.52 -6.29
N VAL A 350 -26.49 0.69 -6.62
CA VAL A 350 -26.40 1.17 -8.00
C VAL A 350 -25.39 0.34 -8.79
N ASP A 351 -24.22 0.07 -8.21
CA ASP A 351 -23.15 -0.69 -8.84
C ASP A 351 -23.54 -2.13 -9.11
N VAL A 352 -24.29 -2.77 -8.21
CA VAL A 352 -24.85 -4.10 -8.48
C VAL A 352 -25.81 -4.05 -9.68
N VAL A 353 -26.69 -3.04 -9.75
CA VAL A 353 -27.63 -2.94 -10.87
C VAL A 353 -26.89 -2.62 -12.18
N ALA A 354 -25.92 -1.72 -12.15
CA ALA A 354 -25.11 -1.32 -13.31
C ALA A 354 -24.15 -2.43 -13.78
N GLY A 355 -23.65 -3.26 -12.84
CA GLY A 355 -22.78 -4.40 -13.10
C GLY A 355 -23.47 -5.50 -13.92
N ALA A 356 -24.80 -5.63 -13.81
CA ALA A 356 -25.58 -6.56 -14.63
C ALA A 356 -25.56 -6.24 -16.14
N PHE A 357 -25.17 -5.01 -16.51
CA PHE A 357 -25.01 -4.57 -17.89
C PHE A 357 -23.54 -4.46 -18.33
N ALA A 358 -22.58 -4.81 -17.46
CA ALA A 358 -21.17 -4.81 -17.81
C ALA A 358 -20.88 -5.92 -18.83
N SER A 359 -20.12 -5.62 -19.88
CA SER A 359 -19.59 -6.63 -20.79
C SER A 359 -18.32 -7.28 -20.23
N PRO A 360 -17.99 -8.53 -20.61
CA PRO A 360 -16.66 -9.07 -20.40
C PRO A 360 -15.56 -8.14 -20.98
N PRO A 361 -14.38 -8.05 -20.34
CA PRO A 361 -13.29 -7.18 -20.79
C PRO A 361 -12.66 -7.63 -22.13
N ASP A 362 -12.83 -8.89 -22.50
CA ASP A 362 -12.39 -9.48 -23.77
C ASP A 362 -13.37 -9.26 -24.93
N CYS A 363 -14.53 -8.63 -24.70
CA CYS A 363 -15.41 -8.25 -25.81
C CYS A 363 -14.81 -7.08 -26.59
N GLU A 364 -14.64 -7.25 -27.91
CA GLU A 364 -14.29 -6.15 -28.81
C GLU A 364 -15.39 -5.07 -28.87
N ALA A 365 -16.65 -5.48 -28.67
CA ALA A 365 -17.83 -4.62 -28.69
C ALA A 365 -18.53 -4.67 -27.32
N GLY A 366 -17.99 -3.90 -26.36
CA GLY A 366 -18.56 -3.75 -25.02
C GLY A 366 -19.67 -2.70 -24.94
N VAL A 367 -20.53 -2.82 -23.94
CA VAL A 367 -21.57 -1.81 -23.67
C VAL A 367 -20.93 -0.49 -23.21
N ASP A 368 -21.37 0.60 -23.83
CA ASP A 368 -20.99 1.97 -23.47
C ASP A 368 -21.31 2.25 -21.97
N PRO A 369 -20.36 2.80 -21.19
CA PRO A 369 -20.58 3.06 -19.77
C PRO A 369 -21.83 3.91 -19.49
N ALA A 370 -22.16 4.89 -20.35
CA ALA A 370 -23.35 5.72 -20.19
C ALA A 370 -24.66 4.92 -20.36
N ASP A 371 -24.69 3.94 -21.28
CA ASP A 371 -25.84 3.05 -21.48
C ASP A 371 -26.06 2.18 -20.22
N ARG A 372 -24.98 1.68 -19.59
CA ARG A 372 -25.04 0.89 -18.34
C ARG A 372 -25.65 1.69 -17.19
N ILE A 373 -25.15 2.90 -16.96
CA ILE A 373 -25.64 3.80 -15.90
C ILE A 373 -27.11 4.12 -16.15
N ALA A 374 -27.48 4.51 -17.37
CA ALA A 374 -28.86 4.89 -17.71
C ALA A 374 -29.85 3.74 -17.48
N ALA A 375 -29.50 2.52 -17.91
CA ALA A 375 -30.33 1.33 -17.70
C ALA A 375 -30.52 1.01 -16.21
N ALA A 376 -29.44 1.08 -15.43
CA ALA A 376 -29.49 0.83 -13.99
C ALA A 376 -30.38 1.84 -13.27
N HIS A 377 -30.19 3.13 -13.54
CA HIS A 377 -30.98 4.20 -12.95
C HIS A 377 -32.45 4.18 -13.38
N TRP A 378 -32.75 3.69 -14.59
CA TRP A 378 -34.13 3.47 -15.03
C TRP A 378 -34.81 2.35 -14.22
N LEU A 379 -34.12 1.22 -13.98
CA LEU A 379 -34.63 0.12 -13.15
C LEU A 379 -34.81 0.49 -11.67
N ILE A 380 -33.91 1.31 -11.15
CA ILE A 380 -33.96 1.87 -9.80
C ILE A 380 -35.08 2.91 -9.67
N GLY A 381 -35.41 3.62 -10.76
CA GLY A 381 -36.42 4.66 -10.79
C GLY A 381 -35.92 6.02 -10.27
N ARG A 382 -34.61 6.26 -10.30
CA ARG A 382 -33.98 7.50 -9.81
C ARG A 382 -32.99 8.02 -10.84
N GLU A 383 -32.96 9.34 -11.03
CA GLU A 383 -32.00 10.00 -11.91
C GLU A 383 -30.54 9.75 -11.49
N PRO A 384 -29.60 9.59 -12.43
CA PRO A 384 -28.17 9.61 -12.11
C PRO A 384 -27.77 10.95 -11.48
N ALA A 385 -27.35 10.93 -10.21
CA ALA A 385 -27.10 12.15 -9.43
C ALA A 385 -25.61 12.49 -9.28
N LYS A 386 -24.74 11.48 -9.34
CA LYS A 386 -23.27 11.58 -9.31
C LYS A 386 -22.70 10.49 -10.20
N ALA A 387 -21.57 10.75 -10.85
CA ALA A 387 -20.77 9.69 -11.44
C ALA A 387 -20.33 8.76 -10.30
N SER A 388 -20.62 7.48 -10.42
CA SER A 388 -20.07 6.47 -9.51
C SER A 388 -18.56 6.35 -9.71
N ALA A 389 -17.86 5.87 -8.69
CA ALA A 389 -16.45 5.56 -8.77
C ALA A 389 -16.18 4.62 -9.95
N GLY A 390 -15.23 4.99 -10.81
CA GLY A 390 -14.91 4.24 -12.04
C GLY A 390 -15.63 4.68 -13.31
N PHE A 391 -16.50 5.69 -13.28
CA PHE A 391 -17.11 6.30 -14.47
C PHE A 391 -16.63 7.73 -14.70
N GLU A 392 -16.44 8.10 -15.97
CA GLU A 392 -16.03 9.47 -16.29
C GLU A 392 -17.22 10.45 -16.11
N PRO A 393 -16.97 11.71 -15.70
CA PRO A 393 -18.04 12.71 -15.56
C PRO A 393 -18.86 12.92 -16.84
N GLU A 394 -18.22 12.74 -18.00
CA GLU A 394 -18.85 12.83 -19.32
C GLU A 394 -19.88 11.70 -19.53
N ASP A 395 -19.56 10.47 -19.12
CA ASP A 395 -20.47 9.32 -19.18
C ASP A 395 -21.72 9.56 -18.34
N ASN A 396 -21.57 10.15 -17.15
CA ASN A 396 -22.71 10.45 -16.28
C ASN A 396 -23.66 11.49 -16.90
N GLN A 397 -23.14 12.53 -17.54
CA GLN A 397 -23.98 13.52 -18.25
C GLN A 397 -24.76 12.87 -19.40
N ARG A 398 -24.10 12.01 -20.17
CA ARG A 398 -24.74 11.25 -21.25
C ARG A 398 -25.76 10.26 -20.69
N ALA A 399 -25.47 9.61 -19.58
CA ALA A 399 -26.40 8.69 -18.91
C ALA A 399 -27.68 9.39 -18.43
N VAL A 400 -27.60 10.63 -17.93
CA VAL A 400 -28.78 11.44 -17.57
C VAL A 400 -29.67 11.70 -18.79
N GLN A 401 -29.09 12.00 -19.95
CA GLN A 401 -29.86 12.19 -21.19
C GLN A 401 -30.56 10.89 -21.61
N LEU A 402 -29.81 9.78 -21.67
CA LEU A 402 -30.34 8.47 -22.04
C LEU A 402 -31.42 7.97 -21.06
N TRP A 403 -31.25 8.22 -19.76
CA TRP A 403 -32.24 7.91 -18.74
C TRP A 403 -33.55 8.68 -18.95
N ASN A 404 -33.47 9.97 -19.28
CA ASN A 404 -34.63 10.80 -19.59
C ASN A 404 -35.35 10.29 -20.85
N ASP A 405 -34.62 9.86 -21.87
CA ASP A 405 -35.20 9.29 -23.09
C ASP A 405 -35.90 7.95 -22.81
N LEU A 406 -35.30 7.07 -21.99
CA LEU A 406 -35.95 5.84 -21.55
C LEU A 406 -37.24 6.11 -20.75
N ARG A 407 -37.28 7.17 -19.94
CA ARG A 407 -38.48 7.56 -19.18
C ARG A 407 -39.62 8.11 -20.04
N ARG A 408 -39.32 8.67 -21.22
CA ARG A 408 -40.33 9.17 -22.15
C ARG A 408 -41.01 8.05 -22.95
N LEU A 409 -40.38 6.88 -23.03
CA LEU A 409 -40.95 5.73 -23.72
C LEU A 409 -42.06 5.05 -22.89
N PRO A 410 -43.03 4.39 -23.54
CA PRO A 410 -43.92 3.47 -22.86
C PRO A 410 -43.14 2.41 -22.07
N ALA A 411 -43.64 2.03 -20.89
CA ALA A 411 -42.93 1.16 -19.94
C ALA A 411 -42.45 -0.15 -20.57
N ASP A 412 -43.27 -0.78 -21.43
CA ASP A 412 -42.92 -2.03 -22.11
C ASP A 412 -41.78 -1.85 -23.13
N LYS A 413 -41.77 -0.72 -23.85
CA LYS A 413 -40.70 -0.39 -24.81
C LYS A 413 -39.39 -0.08 -24.10
N ALA A 414 -39.43 0.67 -23.01
CA ALA A 414 -38.26 0.95 -22.19
C ALA A 414 -37.71 -0.35 -21.57
N LYS A 415 -38.59 -1.20 -21.03
CA LYS A 415 -38.20 -2.53 -20.51
C LYS A 415 -37.55 -3.38 -21.59
N ALA A 416 -38.13 -3.45 -22.79
CA ALA A 416 -37.57 -4.21 -23.91
C ALA A 416 -36.16 -3.73 -24.29
N ARG A 417 -35.92 -2.40 -24.31
CA ARG A 417 -34.59 -1.83 -24.57
C ARG A 417 -33.57 -2.21 -23.49
N VAL A 418 -33.96 -2.15 -22.21
CA VAL A 418 -33.09 -2.53 -21.10
C VAL A 418 -32.76 -4.03 -21.13
N VAL A 419 -33.74 -4.88 -21.46
CA VAL A 419 -33.51 -6.32 -21.65
C VAL A 419 -32.55 -6.59 -22.81
N ALA A 420 -32.74 -5.91 -23.95
CA ALA A 420 -31.87 -6.04 -25.11
C ALA A 420 -30.43 -5.62 -24.80
N LEU A 421 -30.24 -4.53 -24.03
CA LEU A 421 -28.92 -4.10 -23.57
C LEU A 421 -28.21 -5.18 -22.74
N ARG A 422 -28.93 -5.81 -21.79
CA ARG A 422 -28.36 -6.89 -20.98
C ARG A 422 -27.97 -8.10 -21.83
N GLN A 423 -28.84 -8.52 -22.76
CA GLN A 423 -28.53 -9.62 -23.67
C GLN A 423 -27.30 -9.32 -24.53
N ALA A 424 -27.18 -8.10 -25.04
CA ALA A 424 -26.00 -7.66 -25.79
C ALA A 424 -24.72 -7.68 -24.93
N ALA A 425 -24.81 -7.25 -23.67
CA ALA A 425 -23.69 -7.28 -22.73
C ALA A 425 -23.20 -8.70 -22.42
N VAL A 426 -24.13 -9.64 -22.25
CA VAL A 426 -23.81 -11.05 -21.94
C VAL A 426 -23.25 -11.78 -23.17
N ASN A 427 -23.71 -11.42 -24.38
CA ASN A 427 -23.33 -12.08 -25.62
C ASN A 427 -22.17 -11.41 -26.38
N CYS A 428 -21.54 -10.35 -25.83
CA CYS A 428 -20.54 -9.53 -26.53
C CYS A 428 -21.03 -8.97 -27.89
N THR A 429 -22.32 -8.65 -28.02
CA THR A 429 -22.90 -8.12 -29.27
C THR A 429 -23.37 -6.67 -29.11
N ALA A 430 -22.77 -5.92 -28.18
CA ALA A 430 -23.15 -4.55 -27.93
C ALA A 430 -22.55 -3.63 -29.00
N ASP A 431 -23.33 -3.32 -30.03
CA ASP A 431 -22.99 -2.21 -30.92
C ASP A 431 -23.04 -0.90 -30.12
N SER A 432 -22.05 -0.03 -30.32
CA SER A 432 -21.99 1.28 -29.67
C SER A 432 -23.31 2.06 -29.86
N GLY A 433 -23.89 2.52 -28.75
CA GLY A 433 -25.09 3.34 -28.75
C GLY A 433 -26.40 2.58 -29.01
N LEU A 434 -26.62 1.43 -28.37
CA LEU A 434 -27.90 0.69 -28.42
C LEU A 434 -29.09 1.58 -28.06
N PHE A 435 -28.89 2.54 -27.15
CA PHE A 435 -29.91 3.54 -26.83
C PHE A 435 -29.91 4.77 -27.77
N SER A 436 -28.78 5.09 -28.41
CA SER A 436 -28.62 6.28 -29.26
C SER A 436 -28.95 6.05 -30.75
N LYS A 437 -28.82 4.82 -31.26
CA LYS A 437 -29.05 4.45 -32.68
C LYS A 437 -30.50 4.14 -33.03
N SER A 438 -31.42 4.11 -32.06
CA SER A 438 -32.84 3.79 -32.30
C SER A 438 -33.72 5.05 -32.24
N THR A 439 -33.49 5.96 -33.19
CA THR A 439 -34.54 6.86 -33.70
C THR A 439 -35.59 6.01 -34.44
N PRO A 440 -36.91 6.27 -34.31
CA PRO A 440 -37.98 5.39 -34.79
C PRO A 440 -37.93 5.03 -36.27
#